data_AF-A0A2V8EES6-F1
#
_entry.id   AF-A0A2V8EES6-F1
#
_cell.length_a   1.000
_cell.length_b   1.000
_cell.length_c   1.000
_cell.angle_alpha   90.00
_cell.angle_beta   90.00
_cell.angle_gamma   90.00
#
_symmetry.space_group_name_H-M   'P 1'
#
loop_
_entity.id
_entity.type
_entity.pdbx_description
1 polymer ?
#
loop_
_entity_poly.entity_id
_entity_poly.type
_entity_poly.pdbx_seq_one_letter_code
_entity_poly.pdbx_strand_id
1 'polypeptide(L)' 'MMIIRGLDVLDIRFPTSRTFAGTDAVHVDPDYSAAYVVLRTDGGVEGHGLT' A
#
# COMPACT_ATOMS: atom_id res chain seq x y z
N MET A 1 4.67 -15.73 -24.09
CA MET A 1 3.85 -15.76 -22.85
C MET A 1 4.55 -14.87 -21.85
N MET A 2 3.89 -13.84 -21.33
CA MET A 2 4.45 -13.00 -20.27
C MET A 2 4.29 -13.71 -18.92
N ILE A 3 5.31 -13.67 -18.07
CA ILE A 3 5.23 -14.27 -16.73
C ILE A 3 5.69 -13.30 -15.64
N ILE A 4 5.11 -13.45 -14.45
CA ILE A 4 5.51 -12.70 -13.26
C ILE A 4 6.86 -13.26 -12.78
N ARG A 5 7.81 -12.37 -12.52
CA ARG A 5 9.19 -12.69 -12.12
C ARG A 5 9.54 -12.21 -10.72
N GLY A 6 8.81 -11.25 -10.19
CA GLY A 6 9.14 -10.64 -8.92
C GLY A 6 7.96 -9.95 -8.24
N LEU A 7 8.18 -9.69 -6.96
CA LEU A 7 7.26 -9.02 -6.05
C LEU A 7 8.08 -8.06 -5.19
N ASP A 8 7.72 -6.78 -5.20
CA ASP A 8 8.16 -5.80 -4.20
C ASP A 8 7.02 -5.55 -3.22
N VAL A 9 7.33 -5.50 -1.92
CA VAL A 9 6.37 -5.23 -0.84
C VAL A 9 6.85 -4.02 -0.06
N LEU A 10 5.95 -3.05 0.15
CA LEU A 10 6.23 -1.81 0.87
C LEU A 10 5.23 -1.63 2.01
N ASP A 11 5.74 -1.41 3.22
CA ASP A 11 4.97 -0.90 4.36
C ASP A 11 4.93 0.62 4.27
N ILE A 12 3.82 1.18 3.80
CA ILE A 12 3.63 2.62 3.63
C ILE A 12 2.70 3.12 4.73
N ARG A 13 3.13 4.16 5.46
CA ARG A 13 2.36 4.76 6.54
C ARG A 13 2.25 6.27 6.37
N PHE A 14 1.03 6.79 6.53
CA PHE A 14 0.73 8.21 6.49
C PHE A 14 0.40 8.68 7.91
N PRO A 15 1.03 9.76 8.41
CA PRO A 15 0.81 10.25 9.77
C PRO A 15 -0.51 11.06 9.87
N THR A 16 -1.64 10.44 9.51
CA THR A 16 -2.97 11.07 9.48
C THR A 16 -3.47 11.47 10.86
N SER A 17 -2.94 10.84 11.92
CA SER A 17 -3.18 11.23 13.32
C SER A 17 -2.84 12.69 13.60
N ARG A 18 -1.84 13.27 12.92
CA ARG A 18 -1.42 14.67 13.11
C ARG A 18 -2.50 15.70 12.73
N THR A 19 -3.41 15.32 11.85
CA THR A 19 -4.53 16.17 11.42
C THR A 19 -5.89 15.58 11.79
N PHE A 20 -5.89 14.52 12.62
CA PHE A 20 -7.10 13.78 13.04
C PHE A 20 -7.97 13.27 11.88
N ALA A 21 -7.37 13.06 10.70
CA ALA A 21 -8.11 12.56 9.54
C ALA A 21 -8.48 11.10 9.76
N GLY A 22 -9.76 10.77 9.54
CA GLY A 22 -10.26 9.40 9.70
C GLY A 22 -10.65 9.01 11.13
N THR A 23 -10.60 9.96 12.06
CA THR A 23 -11.01 9.75 13.45
C THR A 23 -12.49 9.37 13.55
N ASP A 24 -12.80 8.37 14.36
CA ASP A 24 -14.16 8.01 14.74
C ASP A 24 -14.25 7.66 16.25
N ALA A 25 -15.40 7.16 16.70
CA ALA A 25 -15.62 6.83 18.12
C ALA A 25 -14.74 5.67 18.63
N VAL A 26 -14.22 4.84 17.74
CA VAL A 26 -13.41 3.64 18.02
C VAL A 26 -11.94 3.87 17.64
N HIS A 27 -11.67 4.53 16.52
CA HIS A 27 -10.32 4.84 16.04
C HIS A 27 -10.02 6.33 16.25
N VAL A 28 -9.47 6.67 17.42
CA VAL A 28 -9.34 8.06 17.89
C VAL A 28 -8.20 8.81 17.18
N ASP A 29 -7.11 8.13 16.85
CA ASP A 29 -5.90 8.72 16.26
C ASP A 29 -5.27 7.80 15.19
N PRO A 30 -6.01 7.41 14.14
CA PRO A 30 -5.50 6.44 13.17
C PRO A 30 -4.40 7.04 12.30
N ASP A 31 -3.35 6.25 12.09
CA ASP A 31 -2.41 6.43 10.99
C ASP A 31 -2.78 5.48 9.86
N TYR A 32 -3.34 6.02 8.79
CA TYR A 32 -3.68 5.24 7.60
C TYR A 32 -2.40 4.67 6.99
N SER A 33 -2.49 3.41 6.59
CA SER A 33 -1.36 2.68 6.04
C SER A 33 -1.82 1.84 4.86
N ALA A 34 -0.85 1.34 4.10
CA ALA A 34 -1.08 0.44 2.99
C ALA A 34 0.02 -0.63 2.96
N ALA A 35 -0.41 -1.88 2.87
CA ALA A 35 0.47 -2.95 2.40
C ALA A 35 0.52 -2.88 0.88
N TYR A 36 1.51 -2.18 0.33
CA TYR A 36 1.60 -1.90 -1.10
C TYR A 36 2.46 -2.95 -1.80
N VAL A 37 1.99 -3.40 -2.97
CA VAL A 37 2.61 -4.48 -3.74
C VAL A 37 2.83 -4.05 -5.18
N VAL A 38 4.02 -4.36 -5.70
CA VAL A 38 4.34 -4.29 -7.13
C VAL A 38 4.70 -5.68 -7.64
N LEU A 39 3.97 -6.16 -8.65
CA LEU A 39 4.30 -7.37 -9.40
C LEU A 39 5.09 -7.00 -10.65
N ARG A 40 6.28 -7.58 -10.81
CA ARG A 40 7.15 -7.34 -11.98
C ARG A 40 7.07 -8.52 -12.94
N THR A 41 7.05 -8.21 -14.23
CA THR A 41 7.00 -9.23 -15.30
C THR A 41 8.27 -9.18 -16.15
N ASP A 42 8.56 -10.26 -16.88
CA ASP A 42 9.65 -10.26 -17.85
C ASP A 42 9.35 -9.47 -19.14
N GLY A 43 8.11 -9.03 -19.32
CA GLY A 43 7.70 -8.18 -20.43
C GLY A 43 7.82 -6.67 -20.17
N GLY A 44 8.33 -6.27 -19.00
CA GLY A 44 8.45 -4.85 -18.62
C GLY A 44 7.15 -4.19 -18.19
N VAL A 45 6.05 -4.94 -18.09
CA VAL A 45 4.77 -4.48 -17.50
C VAL A 45 4.79 -4.74 -16.00
N GLU A 46 4.24 -3.82 -15.21
CA GLU A 46 4.11 -3.94 -13.76
C GLU A 46 2.64 -3.88 -13.32
N GLY A 47 2.31 -4.59 -12.25
CA GLY A 47 0.99 -4.56 -11.62
C GLY A 47 1.08 -3.97 -10.21
N HIS A 48 0.20 -3.02 -9.87
CA HIS A 48 0.24 -2.29 -8.62
C HIS A 48 -1.05 -2.53 -7.81
N GLY A 49 -0.92 -2.81 -6.52
CA GLY A 49 -2.05 -3.05 -5.63
C GLY A 49 -1.76 -2.64 -4.19
N LEU A 50 -2.83 -2.37 -3.44
CA LEU A 50 -2.78 -2.07 -2.01
C LEU A 50 -4.08 -2.46 -1.30
N THR A 51 -3.98 -2.61 0.02
CA THR A 51 -5.11 -2.73 0.96
C THR A 51 -4.76 -2.04 2.27
#